data_AF-A0A484N231-F1
#
_entry.id   AF-A0A484N231-F1
#
_cell.length_a   1.000
_cell.length_b   1.000
_cell.length_c   1.000
_cell.angle_alpha   90.00
_cell.angle_beta   90.00
_cell.angle_gamma   90.00
#
_symmetry.space_group_name_H-M   'P 1'
#
loop_
_entity.id
_entity.type
_entity.pdbx_description
1 polymer ?
#
loop_
_entity_poly.entity_id
_entity_poly.type
_entity_poly.pdbx_seq_one_letter_code
_entity_poly.pdbx_strand_id
1 'polypeptide(L)'
;MAERARLEEERTKFALLEEERNRKVAELEDALGQAEESARAKEEAFPTLAADWAARHHTEVARSILTTPAETMDFFQVMYQEPEGKRMITEIGSYGFQCGQKDERSLLYARLQKRDPSFDPAKMKLPPLYKEEPAPPFPLQ
;
A
#
# COMPACT_ATOMS: atom_id res chain seq x y z
N MET A 1 -26.35 74.36 -16.52
CA MET A 1 -25.70 74.17 -15.20
C MET A 1 -26.08 72.84 -14.56
N ALA A 2 -27.38 72.48 -14.47
CA ALA A 2 -27.83 71.21 -13.87
C ALA A 2 -27.28 69.93 -14.57
N GLU A 3 -27.20 69.93 -15.90
CA GLU A 3 -26.73 68.77 -16.67
C GLU A 3 -25.23 68.48 -16.45
N ARG A 4 -24.40 69.53 -16.33
CA ARG A 4 -22.96 69.37 -16.02
C ARG A 4 -22.73 68.82 -14.62
N ALA A 5 -23.51 69.28 -13.63
CA ALA A 5 -23.43 68.76 -12.26
C ALA A 5 -23.82 67.28 -12.18
N ARG A 6 -24.86 66.87 -12.93
CA ARG A 6 -25.27 65.46 -13.03
C ARG A 6 -24.19 64.58 -13.68
N LEU A 7 -23.59 65.05 -14.77
CA LEU A 7 -22.47 64.37 -15.43
C LEU A 7 -21.25 64.21 -14.51
N GLU A 8 -20.94 65.22 -13.70
CA GLU A 8 -19.86 65.15 -12.73
C GLU A 8 -20.16 64.17 -11.59
N GLU A 9 -21.39 64.17 -11.06
CA GLU A 9 -21.85 63.19 -10.07
C GLU A 9 -21.78 61.75 -10.60
N GLU A 10 -22.23 61.49 -11.83
CA GLU A 10 -22.15 60.17 -12.47
C GLU A 10 -20.68 59.72 -12.66
N ARG A 11 -19.78 60.64 -13.02
CA ARG A 11 -18.34 60.35 -13.11
C ARG A 11 -17.71 60.00 -11.76
N THR A 12 -18.10 60.70 -10.69
CA THR A 12 -17.60 60.37 -9.34
C THR A 12 -18.10 59.01 -8.86
N LYS A 13 -19.36 58.67 -9.11
CA LYS A 13 -19.92 57.34 -8.80
C LYS A 13 -19.23 56.23 -9.58
N PHE A 14 -18.96 56.47 -10.86
CA PHE A 14 -18.23 55.52 -11.69
C PHE A 14 -16.80 55.29 -11.18
N ALA A 15 -16.08 56.37 -10.84
CA ALA A 15 -14.73 56.27 -10.29
C ALA A 15 -14.68 55.47 -8.97
N LEU A 16 -15.63 55.71 -8.06
CA LEU A 16 -15.73 54.96 -6.79
C LEU A 16 -16.02 53.47 -7.02
N LEU A 17 -16.92 53.14 -7.96
CA LEU A 17 -17.21 51.76 -8.31
C LEU A 17 -16.01 51.07 -8.96
N GLU A 18 -15.22 51.78 -9.76
CA GLU A 18 -14.02 51.25 -10.38
C GLU A 18 -12.92 50.97 -9.33
N GLU A 19 -12.72 51.87 -8.37
CA GLU A 19 -11.81 51.65 -7.25
C GLU A 19 -12.24 50.45 -6.38
N GLU A 20 -13.53 50.35 -6.05
CA GLU A 20 -14.05 49.22 -5.29
C GLU A 20 -13.89 47.90 -6.06
N ARG A 21 -14.15 47.92 -7.37
CA ARG A 21 -13.94 46.76 -8.25
C ARG A 21 -12.46 46.36 -8.27
N ASN A 22 -11.55 47.31 -8.46
CA ASN A 22 -10.11 47.04 -8.47
C ASN A 22 -9.63 46.47 -7.15
N ARG A 23 -10.11 47.01 -6.02
CA ARG A 23 -9.82 46.47 -4.69
C ARG A 23 -10.31 45.04 -4.54
N LYS A 24 -11.56 44.75 -4.92
CA LYS A 24 -12.13 43.39 -4.86
C LYS A 24 -11.36 42.41 -5.75
N VAL A 25 -10.93 42.84 -6.94
CA VAL A 25 -10.10 42.02 -7.82
C VAL A 25 -8.77 41.69 -7.14
N ALA A 26 -8.08 42.68 -6.57
CA ALA A 26 -6.82 42.44 -5.87
C ALA A 26 -6.98 41.50 -4.66
N GLU A 27 -8.06 41.66 -3.87
CA GLU A 27 -8.38 40.76 -2.75
C GLU A 27 -8.63 39.32 -3.24
N LEU A 28 -9.29 39.13 -4.39
CA LEU A 28 -9.52 37.83 -4.99
C LEU A 28 -8.25 37.19 -5.57
N GLU A 29 -7.38 38.00 -6.20
CA GLU A 29 -6.10 37.52 -6.73
C GLU A 29 -5.17 37.04 -5.61
N ASP A 30 -5.11 37.75 -4.48
CA ASP A 30 -4.35 37.31 -3.29
C ASP A 30 -4.93 36.02 -2.70
N ALA A 31 -6.25 35.95 -2.52
CA ALA A 31 -6.92 34.75 -2.02
C ALA A 31 -6.71 33.53 -2.95
N LEU A 32 -6.73 33.76 -4.27
CA LEU A 32 -6.43 32.73 -5.26
C LEU A 32 -4.98 32.25 -5.13
N GLY A 33 -4.02 33.19 -5.04
CA GLY A 33 -2.61 32.85 -4.87
C GLY A 33 -2.34 32.01 -3.61
N GLN A 34 -2.95 32.39 -2.49
CA GLN A 34 -2.85 31.62 -1.24
C GLN A 34 -3.49 30.22 -1.35
N ALA A 35 -4.62 30.12 -2.04
CA ALA A 35 -5.28 28.84 -2.27
C ALA A 35 -4.44 27.92 -3.17
N GLU A 36 -3.84 28.46 -4.23
CA GLU A 36 -2.95 27.74 -5.13
C GLU A 36 -1.68 27.26 -4.42
N GLU A 37 -1.06 28.12 -3.60
CA GLU A 37 0.11 27.75 -2.80
C GLU A 37 -0.25 26.65 -1.79
N SER A 38 -1.38 26.77 -1.09
CA SER A 38 -1.86 25.75 -0.16
C SER A 38 -2.16 24.42 -0.86
N ALA A 39 -2.76 24.47 -2.06
CA ALA A 39 -3.04 23.27 -2.85
C ALA A 39 -1.74 22.58 -3.28
N ARG A 40 -0.77 23.34 -3.78
CA ARG A 40 0.56 22.82 -4.15
C ARG A 40 1.27 22.19 -2.95
N ALA A 41 1.27 22.86 -1.79
CA ALA A 41 1.89 22.33 -0.58
C ALA A 41 1.24 21.01 -0.12
N LYS A 42 -0.08 20.88 -0.24
CA LYS A 42 -0.79 19.63 0.07
C LYS A 42 -0.46 18.51 -0.92
N GLU A 43 -0.38 18.84 -2.20
CA GLU A 43 -0.01 17.87 -3.25
C GLU A 43 1.42 17.36 -3.06
N GLU A 44 2.36 18.25 -2.72
CA GLU A 44 3.74 17.89 -2.41
C GLU A 44 3.86 17.00 -1.17
N ALA A 45 3.07 17.27 -0.13
CA ALA A 45 3.06 16.47 1.10
C ALA A 45 2.29 15.13 0.96
N PHE A 46 1.40 15.01 -0.03
CA PHE A 46 0.48 13.88 -0.14
C PHE A 46 1.17 12.50 -0.19
N PRO A 47 2.24 12.26 -0.97
CA PRO A 47 2.88 10.95 -1.03
C PRO A 47 3.41 10.48 0.32
N THR A 48 4.05 11.37 1.08
CA THR A 48 4.55 11.06 2.43
C THR A 48 3.40 10.77 3.39
N LEU A 49 2.36 11.60 3.38
CA LEU A 49 1.18 11.40 4.22
C LEU A 49 0.46 10.09 3.90
N ALA A 50 0.36 9.73 2.62
CA ALA A 50 -0.24 8.47 2.17
C ALA A 50 0.60 7.26 2.61
N ALA A 51 1.93 7.33 2.49
CA ALA A 51 2.83 6.28 2.96
C ALA A 51 2.74 6.09 4.49
N ASP A 52 2.81 7.18 5.25
CA ASP A 52 2.67 7.16 6.71
C ASP A 52 1.31 6.63 7.16
N TRP A 53 0.26 6.94 6.41
CA TRP A 53 -1.06 6.40 6.66
C TRP A 53 -1.10 4.89 6.36
N ALA A 54 -0.62 4.45 5.20
CA ALA A 54 -0.61 3.05 4.81
C ALA A 54 0.19 2.16 5.78
N ALA A 55 1.32 2.67 6.29
CA ALA A 55 2.16 1.99 7.29
C ALA A 55 1.49 1.81 8.66
N ARG A 56 0.36 2.47 8.92
CA ARG A 56 -0.40 2.36 10.17
C ARG A 56 -1.75 1.65 10.00
N HIS A 57 -2.20 1.45 8.76
CA HIS A 57 -3.54 0.94 8.43
C HIS A 57 -3.44 -0.32 7.55
N HIS A 58 -2.66 -1.30 8.00
CA HIS A 58 -2.36 -2.51 7.23
C HIS A 58 -3.61 -3.30 6.81
N THR A 59 -4.66 -3.30 7.64
CA THR A 59 -5.90 -4.05 7.35
C THR A 59 -6.67 -3.43 6.19
N GLU A 60 -6.80 -2.10 6.20
CA GLU A 60 -7.45 -1.33 5.15
C GLU A 60 -6.68 -1.45 3.83
N VAL A 61 -5.35 -1.32 3.89
CA VAL A 61 -4.47 -1.50 2.73
C VAL A 61 -4.62 -2.90 2.15
N ALA A 62 -4.54 -3.94 2.98
CA ALA A 62 -4.73 -5.32 2.53
C ALA A 62 -6.09 -5.52 1.86
N ARG A 63 -7.18 -5.00 2.44
CA ARG A 63 -8.53 -5.10 1.86
C ARG A 63 -8.66 -4.36 0.52
N SER A 64 -7.93 -3.27 0.31
CA SER A 64 -7.95 -2.52 -0.95
C SER A 64 -7.17 -3.18 -2.09
N ILE A 65 -6.13 -3.96 -1.76
CA ILE A 65 -5.21 -4.53 -2.75
C ILE A 65 -5.50 -6.01 -3.04
N LEU A 66 -5.98 -6.75 -2.03
CA LEU A 66 -6.25 -8.19 -2.12
C LEU A 66 -7.70 -8.45 -2.58
N THR A 67 -8.13 -7.77 -3.65
CA THR A 67 -9.51 -7.75 -4.17
C THR A 67 -9.76 -8.82 -5.21
N THR A 68 -8.88 -8.90 -6.22
CA THR A 68 -8.95 -9.90 -7.29
C THR A 68 -7.65 -10.68 -7.41
N PRO A 69 -7.66 -11.91 -7.98
CA PRO A 69 -6.44 -12.69 -8.15
C PRO A 69 -5.36 -11.97 -8.97
N ALA A 70 -5.74 -11.20 -9.99
CA ALA A 70 -4.80 -10.46 -10.83
C ALA A 70 -4.13 -9.31 -10.05
N GLU A 71 -4.93 -8.44 -9.41
CA GLU A 71 -4.40 -7.31 -8.62
C GLU A 71 -3.57 -7.80 -7.42
N THR A 72 -4.00 -8.90 -6.81
CA THR A 72 -3.23 -9.57 -5.74
C THR A 72 -1.89 -10.04 -6.26
N MET A 73 -1.85 -10.69 -7.43
CA MET A 73 -0.60 -11.18 -8.03
C MET A 73 0.36 -10.04 -8.34
N ASP A 74 -0.14 -8.95 -8.92
CA ASP A 74 0.66 -7.77 -9.23
C ASP A 74 1.29 -7.19 -7.95
N PHE A 75 0.53 -7.11 -6.86
CA PHE A 75 1.06 -6.67 -5.56
C PHE A 75 2.14 -7.61 -5.01
N PHE A 76 1.91 -8.93 -5.03
CA PHE A 76 2.92 -9.90 -4.59
C PHE A 76 4.19 -9.84 -5.45
N GLN A 77 4.07 -9.58 -6.76
CA GLN A 77 5.22 -9.42 -7.64
C GLN A 77 6.07 -8.20 -7.26
N VAL A 78 5.43 -7.08 -6.94
CA VAL A 78 6.12 -5.88 -6.43
C VAL A 78 6.77 -6.17 -5.08
N MET A 79 6.02 -6.75 -4.14
CA MET A 79 6.52 -7.13 -2.82
C MET A 79 7.75 -8.05 -2.90
N TYR A 80 7.79 -8.96 -3.88
CA TYR A 80 8.92 -9.87 -4.10
C TYR A 80 10.19 -9.17 -4.61
N GLN A 81 10.10 -7.95 -5.15
CA GLN A 81 11.29 -7.16 -5.51
C GLN A 81 11.93 -6.50 -4.28
N GLU A 82 11.16 -6.24 -3.22
CA GLU A 82 11.66 -5.64 -1.98
C GLU A 82 12.39 -6.68 -1.11
N PRO A 83 13.51 -6.33 -0.44
CA PRO A 83 14.33 -7.31 0.29
C PRO A 83 13.58 -8.07 1.38
N GLU A 84 12.85 -7.35 2.25
CA GLU A 84 12.05 -7.95 3.33
C GLU A 84 10.88 -8.75 2.77
N GLY A 85 10.21 -8.25 1.72
CA GLY A 85 9.10 -8.94 1.07
C GLY A 85 9.55 -10.28 0.46
N LYS A 86 10.67 -10.27 -0.28
CA LYS A 86 11.30 -11.48 -0.82
C LYS A 86 11.66 -12.48 0.27
N ARG A 87 12.26 -12.02 1.37
CA ARG A 87 12.61 -12.88 2.52
C ARG A 87 11.37 -13.55 3.09
N MET A 88 10.32 -12.79 3.40
CA MET A 88 9.10 -13.32 4.01
C MET A 88 8.34 -14.28 3.08
N ILE A 89 8.20 -13.95 1.79
CA ILE A 89 7.55 -14.83 0.79
C ILE A 89 8.32 -16.16 0.68
N THR A 90 9.65 -16.11 0.67
CA THR A 90 10.50 -17.31 0.62
C THR A 90 10.36 -18.15 1.88
N GLU A 91 10.31 -17.53 3.06
CA GLU A 91 10.11 -18.22 4.34
C GLU A 91 8.75 -18.94 4.39
N ILE A 92 7.67 -18.28 3.93
CA ILE A 92 6.33 -18.87 3.83
C ILE A 92 6.33 -20.07 2.87
N GLY A 93 6.91 -19.92 1.68
CA GLY A 93 7.02 -21.01 0.71
C GLY A 93 7.85 -22.18 1.24
N SER A 94 8.96 -21.89 1.93
CA SER A 94 9.83 -22.89 2.54
C SER A 94 9.12 -23.66 3.66
N TYR A 95 8.37 -22.96 4.51
CA TYR A 95 7.56 -23.58 5.56
C TYR A 95 6.54 -24.57 4.95
N GLY A 96 5.79 -24.15 3.93
CA GLY A 96 4.81 -25.02 3.25
C GLY A 96 5.47 -26.25 2.63
N PHE A 97 6.62 -26.05 1.96
CA PHE A 97 7.40 -27.15 1.38
C PHE A 97 7.91 -28.14 2.44
N GLN A 98 8.43 -27.64 3.57
CA GLN A 98 8.92 -28.48 4.66
C GLN A 98 7.81 -29.30 5.31
N CYS A 99 6.62 -28.70 5.52
CA CYS A 99 5.45 -29.43 6.03
C CYS A 99 5.06 -30.57 5.10
N GLY A 100 4.90 -30.30 3.80
CA GLY A 100 4.55 -31.33 2.82
C GLY A 100 5.58 -32.46 2.77
N GLN A 101 6.87 -32.11 2.71
CA GLN A 101 7.95 -33.09 2.70
C GLN A 101 7.99 -33.97 3.96
N LYS A 102 7.61 -33.41 5.11
CA LYS A 102 7.53 -34.16 6.37
C LYS A 102 6.40 -35.18 6.34
N ASP A 103 5.20 -34.75 5.97
CA ASP A 103 4.02 -35.60 5.97
C ASP A 103 4.16 -36.74 4.95
N GLU A 104 4.57 -36.39 3.73
CA GLU A 104 4.75 -37.37 2.65
C GLU A 104 5.83 -38.40 2.98
N ARG A 105 6.97 -37.98 3.52
CA ARG A 105 8.08 -38.89 3.87
C ARG A 105 7.70 -39.79 5.04
N SER A 106 7.02 -39.24 6.05
CA SER A 106 6.53 -40.01 7.20
C SER A 106 5.55 -41.08 6.75
N LEU A 107 4.61 -40.73 5.87
CA LEU A 107 3.64 -41.65 5.31
C LEU A 107 4.30 -42.74 4.44
N LEU A 108 5.25 -42.34 3.58
CA LEU A 108 5.99 -43.27 2.74
C LEU A 108 6.75 -44.31 3.58
N TYR A 109 7.49 -43.85 4.59
CA TYR A 109 8.30 -44.75 5.42
C TYR A 109 7.43 -45.68 6.25
N ALA A 110 6.30 -45.18 6.80
CA ALA A 110 5.34 -46.03 7.49
C ALA A 110 4.78 -47.13 6.58
N ARG A 111 4.48 -46.82 5.31
CA ARG A 111 4.01 -47.82 4.33
C ARG A 111 5.09 -48.83 3.96
N LEU A 112 6.32 -48.38 3.77
CA LEU A 112 7.45 -49.26 3.46
C LEU A 112 7.74 -50.20 4.64
N GLN A 113 7.78 -49.68 5.85
CA GLN A 113 7.99 -50.48 7.06
C GLN A 113 6.87 -51.49 7.32
N LYS A 114 5.62 -51.16 6.94
CA LYS A 114 4.50 -52.12 7.00
C LYS A 114 4.66 -53.28 6.00
N ARG A 115 5.26 -53.01 4.83
CA ARG A 115 5.48 -54.03 3.78
C ARG A 115 6.73 -54.86 4.03
N ASP A 116 7.78 -54.23 4.55
CA ASP A 116 9.05 -54.83 4.90
C ASP A 116 9.46 -54.34 6.30
N PRO A 117 9.27 -55.15 7.35
CA PRO A 117 9.66 -54.79 8.71
C PRO A 117 11.15 -54.56 8.90
N SER A 118 11.99 -55.05 7.97
CA SER A 118 13.44 -54.84 7.98
C SER A 118 13.88 -53.56 7.26
N PHE A 119 12.92 -52.82 6.68
CA PHE A 119 13.15 -51.56 6.00
C PHE A 119 13.85 -50.55 6.93
N ASP A 120 14.98 -50.04 6.46
CA ASP A 120 15.76 -49.01 7.12
C ASP A 120 16.11 -47.92 6.10
N PRO A 121 15.56 -46.70 6.25
CA PRO A 121 15.85 -45.59 5.35
C PRO A 121 17.35 -45.29 5.21
N ALA A 122 18.13 -45.44 6.28
CA ALA A 122 19.54 -45.12 6.29
C ALA A 122 20.36 -46.11 5.43
N LYS A 123 20.04 -47.41 5.50
CA LYS A 123 20.67 -48.45 4.65
C LYS A 123 20.38 -48.22 3.17
N MET A 124 19.20 -47.69 2.86
CA MET A 124 18.77 -47.34 1.52
C MET A 124 19.27 -45.95 1.07
N LYS A 125 20.04 -45.24 1.91
CA LYS A 125 20.51 -43.86 1.68
C LYS A 125 19.37 -42.86 1.42
N LEU A 126 18.20 -43.11 1.99
CA LEU A 126 17.06 -42.21 1.89
C LEU A 126 17.18 -41.08 2.92
N PRO A 127 16.62 -39.88 2.65
CA PRO A 127 16.65 -38.77 3.60
C PRO A 127 16.08 -39.15 4.97
N PRO A 128 16.64 -38.68 6.09
CA PRO A 128 16.09 -38.97 7.40
C PRO A 128 14.68 -38.39 7.55
N LEU A 129 13.88 -38.92 8.48
CA LEU A 129 12.63 -38.27 8.88
C LEU A 129 12.93 -36.92 9.52
N TYR A 130 12.00 -35.96 9.35
CA TYR A 130 12.09 -34.68 10.04
C TYR A 130 11.92 -34.91 11.53
N LYS A 131 12.87 -34.41 12.32
CA LYS A 131 12.84 -34.50 13.79
C LYS A 131 12.09 -33.33 14.41
N GLU A 132 12.20 -32.16 13.79
CA GLU A 132 11.58 -30.93 14.26
C GLU A 132 10.31 -30.64 13.46
N GLU A 133 9.34 -30.02 14.12
CA GLU A 133 8.17 -29.45 13.46
C GLU A 133 8.61 -28.19 12.70
N PRO A 134 8.31 -28.05 11.40
CA PRO A 134 8.51 -26.77 10.72
C PRO A 134 7.78 -25.67 11.50
N ALA A 135 8.48 -24.59 11.81
CA ALA A 135 7.89 -23.45 12.51
C ALA A 135 7.24 -22.51 11.49
N PRO A 136 5.97 -22.10 11.68
CA PRO A 136 5.34 -21.15 10.79
C PRO A 136 5.96 -19.76 10.98
N PRO A 137 6.09 -18.96 9.90
CA PRO A 137 6.66 -17.61 9.99
C PRO A 137 5.74 -16.61 10.72
N PHE A 138 4.47 -16.96 10.93
CA PHE A 138 3.51 -16.22 11.75
C PHE A 138 2.63 -17.20 12.53
N PRO A 139 2.05 -16.78 13.68
CA PRO A 139 1.15 -17.64 14.46
C PRO A 139 -0.06 -18.10 13.63
N LEU A 140 -0.33 -19.40 13.65
CA LEU A 140 -1.56 -19.96 13.07
C LEU A 140 -2.69 -19.80 14.09
N GLN A 141 -3.86 -19.37 13.64
CA GLN A 141 -5.09 -19.27 14.45
C GLN A 141 -5.88 -20.58 14.42
#